data_AF-A0A1E5V2H0-F1
#
_entry.id   AF-A0A1E5V2H0-F1
#
_cell.length_a   1.000
_cell.length_b   1.000
_cell.length_c   1.000
_cell.angle_alpha   90.00
_cell.angle_beta   90.00
_cell.angle_gamma   90.00
#
_symmetry.space_group_name_H-M   'P 1'
#
loop_
_entity.id
_entity.type
_entity.pdbx_description
1 polymer ?
#
loop_
_entity_poly.entity_id
_entity_poly.type
_entity_poly.pdbx_seq_one_letter_code
_entity_poly.pdbx_strand_id
1 'polypeptide(L)'
;LPSANGNMSSLERLDIWECQLSGPIPQEVGALKKLTSPVLSSTSLSGRIPSSIANLTQLTELWLDSNDLSGKVSSLVKLHLVSMKTHSILLVTLKICSFFCL
;
A
#
# COMPACT_ATOMS: atom_id res chain seq x y z
N LEU A 1 -5.28 5.44 -8.70
CA LEU A 1 -3.93 5.69 -8.14
C LEU A 1 -3.19 6.67 -9.05
N PRO A 2 -2.18 7.44 -8.56
CA PRO A 2 -1.51 8.46 -9.35
C PRO A 2 -1.07 7.93 -10.71
N SER A 3 -1.60 8.51 -11.78
CA SER A 3 -1.01 8.41 -13.11
C SER A 3 0.04 9.52 -13.28
N ALA A 4 0.88 9.41 -14.30
CA ALA A 4 1.99 10.33 -14.58
C ALA A 4 1.63 11.84 -14.63
N ASN A 5 0.33 12.18 -14.73
CA ASN A 5 -0.14 13.54 -14.93
C ASN A 5 -0.62 14.23 -13.64
N GLY A 6 -0.67 13.54 -12.50
CA GLY A 6 -1.09 14.10 -11.22
C GLY A 6 0.08 14.35 -10.27
N ASN A 7 0.48 15.61 -10.07
CA ASN A 7 1.48 15.95 -9.05
C ASN A 7 0.87 15.88 -7.65
N MET A 8 1.07 14.75 -6.96
CA MET A 8 0.64 14.52 -5.57
C MET A 8 1.84 14.43 -4.61
N SER A 9 2.95 15.10 -4.90
CA SER A 9 4.18 15.08 -4.09
C SER A 9 4.00 15.53 -2.63
N SER A 10 2.94 16.30 -2.34
CA SER A 10 2.59 16.73 -0.98
C SER A 10 1.67 15.76 -0.23
N LEU A 11 1.25 14.66 -0.85
CA LEU A 11 0.30 13.73 -0.24
C LEU A 11 0.97 12.94 0.89
N GLU A 12 0.42 13.10 2.09
CA GLU A 12 0.91 12.46 3.33
C GLU A 12 0.09 11.23 3.72
N ARG A 13 -1.20 11.23 3.36
CA ARG A 13 -2.14 10.16 3.68
C ARG A 13 -2.99 9.81 2.46
N LEU A 14 -3.16 8.50 2.24
CA LEU A 14 -3.98 7.96 1.16
C LEU A 14 -4.74 6.76 1.71
N ASP A 15 -6.01 6.95 2.03
CA ASP A 15 -6.86 5.90 2.56
C ASP A 15 -7.98 5.60 1.56
N ILE A 16 -7.91 4.42 0.97
CA ILE A 16 -8.92 3.88 0.07
C ILE A 16 -9.23 2.48 0.58
N TRP A 17 -10.47 2.28 1.00
CA TRP A 17 -10.96 0.98 1.44
C TRP A 17 -12.36 0.76 0.89
N GLU A 18 -12.70 -0.51 0.64
CA GLU A 18 -14.03 -0.92 0.13
C GLU A 18 -14.49 -0.16 -1.12
N CYS A 19 -13.54 0.17 -2.00
CA CYS A 19 -13.80 0.83 -3.27
C CYS A 19 -13.59 -0.14 -4.43
N GLN A 20 -14.33 0.04 -5.53
CA GLN A 20 -14.15 -0.71 -6.78
C GLN A 20 -12.91 -0.23 -7.58
N LEU A 21 -11.84 0.13 -6.89
CA LEU A 21 -10.60 0.53 -7.52
C LEU A 21 -9.90 -0.72 -8.05
N SER A 22 -9.58 -0.73 -9.35
CA SER A 22 -9.01 -1.89 -10.03
C SER A 22 -7.79 -1.54 -10.87
N GLY A 23 -7.08 -2.57 -11.34
CA GLY A 23 -5.85 -2.44 -12.10
C GLY A 23 -4.59 -2.39 -11.23
N PRO A 24 -3.41 -2.15 -11.82
CA PRO A 24 -2.14 -2.21 -11.10
C PRO A 24 -1.88 -0.98 -10.24
N ILE A 25 -1.04 -1.17 -9.22
CA ILE A 25 -0.41 -0.05 -8.52
C ILE A 25 0.63 0.58 -9.48
N PRO A 26 0.47 1.86 -9.86
CA PRO A 26 1.36 2.53 -10.80
C PRO A 26 2.74 2.79 -10.18
N GLN A 27 3.80 2.84 -11.01
CA GLN A 27 5.17 3.08 -10.51
C GLN A 27 5.33 4.47 -9.90
N GLU A 28 4.51 5.40 -10.33
CA GLU A 28 4.43 6.80 -9.90
C GLU A 28 4.11 6.94 -8.41
N VAL A 29 3.54 5.91 -7.77
CA VAL A 29 3.40 5.87 -6.30
C VAL A 29 4.74 6.14 -5.59
N GLY A 30 5.87 5.71 -6.16
CA GLY A 30 7.20 5.97 -5.58
C GLY A 30 7.61 7.45 -5.52
N ALA A 31 6.88 8.35 -6.19
CA ALA A 31 7.10 9.79 -6.11
C ALA A 31 6.45 10.44 -4.88
N LEU A 32 5.56 9.73 -4.17
CA LEU A 32 4.83 10.25 -3.02
C LEU A 32 5.66 10.17 -1.73
N LYS A 33 6.79 10.88 -1.71
CA LYS A 33 7.82 10.80 -0.65
C LYS A 33 7.36 11.17 0.76
N LYS A 34 6.18 11.78 0.88
CA LYS A 34 5.57 12.17 2.14
C LYS A 34 4.55 11.17 2.69
N LEU A 35 4.19 10.13 1.94
CA LEU A 35 3.28 9.09 2.43
C LEU A 35 3.88 8.37 3.64
N THR A 36 3.07 8.23 4.69
CA THR A 36 3.44 7.58 5.95
C THR A 36 2.70 6.26 6.15
N SER A 37 1.37 6.27 6.07
CA SER A 37 0.52 5.08 6.34
C SER A 37 -0.66 4.97 5.36
N PRO A 38 -0.42 4.73 4.06
CA PRO A 38 -1.48 4.51 3.10
C PRO A 38 -2.23 3.19 3.34
N VAL A 39 -3.56 3.27 3.20
CA VAL A 39 -4.48 2.14 3.22
C VAL A 39 -5.06 1.96 1.82
N LEU A 40 -4.86 0.80 1.21
CA LEU A 40 -5.44 0.41 -0.07
C LEU A 40 -6.04 -1.00 0.08
N SER A 41 -6.90 -1.19 1.06
CA SER A 41 -7.42 -2.51 1.45
C SER A 41 -8.80 -2.76 0.85
N SER A 42 -9.16 -4.02 0.59
CA SER A 42 -10.48 -4.38 0.03
C SER A 42 -10.79 -3.62 -1.26
N THR A 43 -9.80 -3.53 -2.15
CA THR A 43 -9.98 -3.02 -3.50
C THR A 43 -9.72 -4.14 -4.52
N SER A 44 -10.11 -3.95 -5.77
CA SER A 44 -9.85 -4.92 -6.86
C SER A 44 -8.50 -4.66 -7.55
N LEU A 45 -7.52 -4.11 -6.82
CA LEU A 45 -6.19 -3.87 -7.35
C LEU A 45 -5.50 -5.20 -7.66
N SER A 46 -4.77 -5.26 -8.76
CA SER A 46 -4.20 -6.51 -9.27
C SER A 46 -2.80 -6.33 -9.84
N GLY A 47 -2.11 -7.42 -10.17
CA GLY A 47 -0.76 -7.36 -10.74
C GLY A 47 0.33 -7.28 -9.68
N ARG A 48 1.53 -6.78 -10.04
CA ARG A 48 2.71 -6.82 -9.16
C ARG A 48 2.87 -5.55 -8.34
N ILE A 49 3.27 -5.65 -7.07
CA ILE A 49 3.71 -4.50 -6.28
C ILE A 49 4.94 -3.87 -6.96
N PRO A 50 4.89 -2.57 -7.34
CA PRO A 50 6.00 -1.92 -8.02
C PRO A 50 7.21 -1.77 -7.08
N SER A 51 8.41 -1.95 -7.62
CA SER A 51 9.67 -1.76 -6.85
C SER A 51 9.84 -0.32 -6.35
N SER A 52 9.21 0.65 -7.02
CA SER A 52 9.23 2.06 -6.64
C SER A 52 8.57 2.33 -5.28
N ILE A 53 7.81 1.40 -4.71
CA ILE A 53 7.33 1.51 -3.33
C ILE A 53 8.50 1.61 -2.33
N ALA A 54 9.68 1.05 -2.64
CA ALA A 54 10.89 1.21 -1.82
C ALA A 54 11.39 2.67 -1.76
N ASN A 55 10.92 3.53 -2.68
CA ASN A 55 11.26 4.94 -2.72
C ASN A 55 10.44 5.77 -1.72
N LEU A 56 9.44 5.20 -1.05
CA LEU A 56 8.61 5.86 -0.06
C LEU A 56 9.35 5.94 1.27
N THR A 57 10.23 6.92 1.41
CA THR A 57 11.20 7.01 2.52
C THR A 57 10.59 7.33 3.88
N GLN A 58 9.38 7.89 3.91
CA GLN A 58 8.65 8.22 5.14
C GLN A 58 7.57 7.19 5.50
N LEU A 59 7.46 6.13 4.68
CA LEU A 59 6.46 5.09 4.88
C LEU A 59 6.79 4.30 6.15
N THR A 60 5.81 4.21 7.05
CA THR A 60 5.87 3.47 8.31
C THR A 60 5.00 2.23 8.27
N GLU A 61 3.87 2.32 7.58
CA GLU A 61 2.87 1.24 7.45
C GLU A 61 2.36 1.16 6.02
N LEU A 62 1.93 -0.04 5.59
CA LEU A 62 1.30 -0.23 4.29
C LEU A 62 0.25 -1.34 4.37
N TRP A 63 -0.99 -0.98 4.06
CA TRP A 63 -2.13 -1.90 4.09
C TRP A 63 -2.62 -2.16 2.67
N LEU A 64 -2.49 -3.41 2.22
CA LEU A 64 -2.83 -3.88 0.87
C LEU A 64 -3.69 -5.15 0.92
N ASP A 65 -4.30 -5.47 2.05
CA ASP A 65 -5.08 -6.68 2.22
C ASP A 65 -6.33 -6.68 1.33
N SER A 66 -6.85 -7.88 1.05
CA SER A 66 -8.05 -8.06 0.23
C SER A 66 -7.97 -7.42 -1.16
N ASN A 67 -6.82 -7.58 -1.83
CA ASN A 67 -6.58 -7.27 -3.25
C ASN A 67 -6.00 -8.49 -3.98
N ASP A 68 -5.96 -8.44 -5.32
CA ASP A 68 -5.38 -9.47 -6.20
C ASP A 68 -3.91 -9.17 -6.55
N LEU A 69 -3.15 -8.67 -5.58
CA LEU A 69 -1.75 -8.25 -5.75
C LEU A 69 -0.76 -9.42 -5.58
N SER A 70 0.34 -9.36 -6.33
CA SER A 70 1.41 -10.36 -6.37
C SER A 70 2.80 -9.70 -6.23
N GLY A 71 3.83 -10.50 -5.94
CA GLY A 71 5.22 -10.03 -5.84
C GLY A 71 5.80 -10.10 -4.43
N LYS A 72 7.12 -9.92 -4.33
CA LYS A 72 7.85 -10.06 -3.07
C LYS A 72 7.82 -8.77 -2.26
N VAL A 73 7.37 -8.89 -1.01
CA VAL A 73 7.44 -7.87 0.06
C VAL A 73 8.87 -7.59 0.50
N SER A 74 9.87 -8.34 0.01
CA SER A 74 11.28 -8.13 0.34
C SER A 74 11.84 -6.76 -0.09
N SER A 75 11.08 -5.93 -0.80
CA SER A 75 11.43 -4.54 -1.10
C SER A 75 10.94 -3.55 -0.02
N LEU A 76 10.15 -4.04 0.95
CA LEU A 76 9.43 -3.29 1.98
C LEU A 76 10.01 -3.47 3.39
N VAL A 77 11.21 -4.06 3.50
CA VAL A 77 11.84 -4.49 4.78
C VAL A 77 12.09 -3.36 5.78
N LYS A 78 11.77 -2.11 5.42
CA LYS A 78 11.82 -0.94 6.30
C LYS A 78 10.49 -0.64 7.03
N LEU A 79 9.40 -1.31 6.67
CA LEU A 79 8.07 -1.06 7.23
C LEU A 79 7.85 -1.83 8.51
N HIS A 80 7.28 -1.14 9.51
CA HIS A 80 6.96 -1.74 10.80
C HIS A 80 5.79 -2.72 10.67
N LEU A 81 4.87 -2.46 9.73
CA LEU A 81 3.68 -3.26 9.47
C LEU A 81 3.37 -3.30 7.96
N VAL A 82 3.27 -4.50 7.41
CA VAL A 82 2.75 -4.75 6.05
C VAL A 82 1.61 -5.75 6.15
N SER A 83 0.38 -5.30 5.88
CA SER A 83 -0.79 -6.18 5.81
C SER A 83 -1.04 -6.55 4.35
N MET A 84 -0.86 -7.84 4.02
CA MET A 84 -1.17 -8.40 2.71
C MET A 84 -1.93 -9.71 2.86
N LYS A 85 -2.95 -9.92 2.03
CA LYS A 85 -3.69 -11.17 1.98
C LYS A 85 -3.02 -12.10 0.96
N THR A 86 -2.09 -12.95 1.39
CA THR A 86 -1.64 -14.07 0.54
C THR A 86 -1.57 -15.37 1.33
N HIS A 87 -1.95 -16.48 0.70
CA HIS A 87 -2.01 -17.84 1.27
C HIS A 87 -0.64 -18.46 1.60
N SER A 88 0.43 -17.67 1.72
CA SER A 88 1.77 -18.19 2.07
C SER A 88 2.58 -17.10 2.78
N ILE A 89 2.54 -17.15 4.11
CA ILE A 89 3.60 -16.78 5.07
C ILE A 89 4.36 -15.45 4.80
N LEU A 90 3.98 -14.40 5.53
CA LEU A 90 4.79 -13.90 6.65
C LEU A 90 3.86 -13.10 7.58
N LEU A 91 3.49 -13.70 8.70
CA LEU A 91 2.85 -13.01 9.81
C LEU A 91 3.82 -11.96 10.36
N VAL A 92 3.62 -10.69 10.01
CA VAL A 92 4.03 -9.57 10.88
C VAL A 92 2.77 -9.11 11.61
N THR A 93 2.28 -9.97 12.50
CA THR A 93 1.24 -9.63 13.47
C THR A 93 1.84 -8.74 14.56
N LEU A 94 1.35 -7.50 14.72
CA LEU A 94 0.50 -7.07 15.85
C LEU A 94 0.43 -5.53 16.02
N LYS A 95 -0.78 -5.06 16.38
CA LYS A 95 -1.24 -3.69 16.76
C LYS A 95 -1.38 -2.74 15.56
N ILE A 96 -2.56 -2.29 15.11
CA ILE A 96 -3.78 -1.88 15.83
C ILE A 96 -5.00 -2.22 14.94
N CYS A 97 -5.75 -3.26 15.27
CA CYS A 97 -7.16 -3.38 14.85
C CYS A 97 -8.03 -2.94 16.01
N SER A 98 -8.17 -1.63 16.18
CA SER A 98 -9.30 -1.00 16.84
C SER A 98 -9.27 0.49 16.47
N PHE A 99 -10.40 1.02 16.01
CA PHE A 99 -10.63 2.38 15.48
C PHE A 99 -10.13 2.57 14.04
N PHE A 100 -10.95 2.59 12.99
CA PHE A 100 -12.20 3.32 12.81
C PHE A 100 -13.14 2.56 11.87
N CYS A 101 -14.30 2.15 12.38
CA CYS A 101 -15.53 2.06 11.59
C CYS A 101 -16.70 2.25 12.57
N LEU A 102 -16.92 3.53 12.93
CA LEU A 102 -18.18 4.10 13.40
C LEU A 102 -18.35 5.41 12.62
#